data_AF-A0A2T7E6J0-F1
#
_entry.id   AF-A0A2T7E6J0-F1
#
_cell.length_a   1.000
_cell.length_b   1.000
_cell.length_c   1.000
_cell.angle_alpha   90.00
_cell.angle_beta   90.00
_cell.angle_gamma   90.00
#
_symmetry.space_group_name_H-M   'P 1'
#
loop_
_entity.id
_entity.type
_entity.pdbx_description
1 polymer ?
#
loop_
_entity_poly.entity_id
_entity_poly.type
_entity_poly.pdbx_seq_one_letter_code
_entity_poly.pdbx_strand_id
1 'polypeptide(L)'
;MEDAMSTCNSIESSDLEFLDDEDSSLAASLHCWADDKLHISDTFKWRKHSPISMKSDNISDLNNNYEDPRHCATLDYEIYENLREAETRKMPSTHFVETTQTDMSTTMRAVLIDWLVEVTEEYRLVPDTLYLTVNYIDRYLSVKEINRNRLQLLGVACLLIAAKYEEICPPQVEELCYITDGSYTKEEVLQMEASVLNYLKFEMTVPTPKCFLRRFVRAAQMFDEGSTLHLEFLANYICELSLLEYSLLCYLPSLVAASSVFLARFILKPTTNPWNSSLSYYTQYTPSELRGCVRVLHRLFRFGPGRDLPAIREKYSQHKYKFVAKKYCPPSIPTGFFQDATS
;
A
#
# COMPACT_ATOMS: atom_id res chain seq x y z
N MET A 1 -24.30 54.08 18.44
CA MET A 1 -24.88 52.74 18.60
C MET A 1 -25.37 52.33 17.21
N GLU A 2 -24.49 52.08 16.23
CA GLU A 2 -23.42 51.04 16.21
C GLU A 2 -24.03 49.69 16.63
N ASP A 3 -24.11 48.67 15.77
CA ASP A 3 -22.98 48.09 15.04
C ASP A 3 -23.20 47.76 13.55
N ALA A 4 -22.04 47.71 12.88
CA ALA A 4 -21.82 47.65 11.45
C ALA A 4 -21.90 46.23 10.85
N MET A 5 -22.54 46.12 9.68
CA MET A 5 -22.28 45.06 8.71
C MET A 5 -21.13 45.52 7.80
N SER A 6 -19.97 44.91 7.98
CA SER A 6 -18.79 45.09 7.12
C SER A 6 -18.91 44.17 5.89
N THR A 7 -19.23 44.75 4.74
CA THR A 7 -18.93 44.17 3.43
C THR A 7 -17.50 44.56 3.05
N CYS A 8 -16.59 43.60 3.12
CA CYS A 8 -15.20 43.82 2.71
C CYS A 8 -15.09 43.64 1.19
N ASN A 9 -14.83 44.75 0.49
CA ASN A 9 -14.32 44.76 -0.87
C ASN A 9 -12.84 44.36 -0.83
N SER A 10 -12.52 43.15 -1.27
CA SER A 10 -11.13 42.73 -1.48
C SER A 10 -10.68 43.09 -2.90
N ILE A 11 -10.00 44.24 -2.92
CA ILE A 11 -8.87 44.67 -3.74
C ILE A 11 -8.36 43.66 -4.80
N GLU A 12 -8.21 44.20 -6.01
CA GLU A 12 -7.56 43.66 -7.19
C GLU A 12 -6.24 42.92 -6.90
N SER A 13 -5.97 41.87 -7.66
CA SER A 13 -4.73 41.10 -7.57
C SER A 13 -3.53 42.00 -7.85
N SER A 14 -2.64 42.17 -6.87
CA SER A 14 -1.29 42.66 -7.12
C SER A 14 -0.48 41.54 -7.77
N ASP A 15 -0.02 41.80 -8.98
CA ASP A 15 0.96 41.00 -9.70
C ASP A 15 2.15 40.70 -8.80
N LEU A 16 2.47 39.40 -8.68
CA LEU A 16 3.68 38.90 -8.04
C LEU A 16 4.85 39.20 -8.98
N GLU A 17 5.42 40.40 -8.85
CA GLU A 17 6.74 40.70 -9.40
C GLU A 17 7.78 39.85 -8.65
N PHE A 18 8.37 38.89 -9.36
CA PHE A 18 9.57 38.20 -8.92
C PHE A 18 10.71 39.22 -8.87
N LEU A 19 11.25 39.47 -7.67
CA LEU A 19 12.49 40.22 -7.51
C LEU A 19 13.68 39.30 -7.76
N ASP A 20 14.48 39.72 -8.74
CA ASP A 20 15.75 39.15 -9.16
C ASP A 20 16.85 39.28 -8.08
N ASP A 21 17.58 38.17 -7.90
CA ASP A 21 19.05 38.11 -7.86
C ASP A 21 19.85 38.78 -6.72
N GLU A 22 19.52 38.50 -5.45
CA GLU A 22 20.47 38.63 -4.33
C GLU A 22 20.37 37.46 -3.33
N ASP A 23 20.92 36.28 -3.69
CA ASP A 23 21.50 35.36 -2.68
C ASP A 23 22.40 34.26 -3.29
N SER A 24 23.21 34.65 -4.26
CA SER A 24 24.18 33.79 -4.96
C SER A 24 25.19 33.11 -4.00
N SER A 25 25.50 33.72 -2.85
CA SER A 25 26.50 33.17 -1.91
C SER A 25 25.98 32.02 -1.03
N LEU A 26 24.69 32.05 -0.66
CA LEU A 26 24.06 30.99 0.13
C LEU A 26 23.78 29.75 -0.72
N ALA A 27 23.30 29.95 -1.95
CA ALA A 27 23.12 28.89 -2.93
C ALA A 27 24.46 28.22 -3.29
N ALA A 28 25.53 29.01 -3.48
CA ALA A 28 26.86 28.47 -3.72
C ALA A 28 27.41 27.69 -2.51
N SER A 29 27.17 28.17 -1.28
CA SER A 29 27.60 27.49 -0.06
C SER A 29 26.88 26.16 0.16
N LEU A 30 25.59 26.09 -0.17
CA LEU A 30 24.80 24.84 -0.14
C LEU A 30 25.25 23.86 -1.22
N HIS A 31 25.58 24.34 -2.42
CA HIS A 31 26.11 23.50 -3.50
C HIS A 31 27.47 22.88 -3.12
N CYS A 32 28.40 23.69 -2.62
CA CYS A 32 29.70 23.19 -2.16
C CYS A 32 29.57 22.16 -1.04
N TRP A 33 28.62 22.34 -0.12
CA TRP A 33 28.38 21.38 0.97
C TRP A 33 27.79 20.06 0.47
N ALA A 34 26.92 20.12 -0.54
CA ALA A 34 26.37 18.93 -1.18
C ALA A 34 27.48 18.14 -1.91
N ASP A 35 28.36 18.82 -2.65
CA ASP A 35 29.44 18.19 -3.42
C ASP A 35 30.54 17.57 -2.51
N ASP A 36 30.87 18.20 -1.37
CA ASP A 36 31.88 17.68 -0.43
C ASP A 36 31.38 16.45 0.38
N LYS A 37 30.06 16.32 0.60
CA LYS A 37 29.48 15.22 1.40
C LYS A 37 28.87 14.10 0.58
N LEU A 38 28.34 14.41 -0.59
CA LEU A 38 27.82 13.43 -1.53
C LEU A 38 28.90 13.23 -2.58
N HIS A 39 29.69 12.18 -2.44
CA HIS A 39 30.71 11.81 -3.42
C HIS A 39 30.03 11.32 -4.72
N ILE A 40 29.36 12.22 -5.42
CA ILE A 40 28.77 11.99 -6.74
C ILE A 40 29.94 12.07 -7.70
N SER A 41 30.54 10.93 -8.01
CA SER A 41 31.55 10.88 -9.05
C SER A 41 30.91 11.26 -10.39
N ASP A 42 31.43 12.30 -11.04
CA ASP A 42 31.11 12.71 -12.43
C ASP A 42 31.35 11.61 -13.49
N THR A 43 31.79 10.41 -13.07
CA THR A 43 31.95 9.24 -13.93
C THR A 43 30.78 8.27 -13.91
N PHE A 44 29.66 8.59 -13.24
CA PHE A 44 28.42 7.84 -13.39
C PHE A 44 27.84 8.02 -14.80
N LYS A 45 28.38 7.24 -15.74
CA LYS A 45 27.71 6.97 -17.00
C LYS A 45 26.37 6.34 -16.65
N TRP A 46 25.29 7.09 -16.78
CA TRP A 46 23.97 6.52 -16.98
C TRP A 46 24.12 5.46 -18.06
N ARG A 47 24.09 4.18 -17.68
CA ARG A 47 23.80 3.15 -18.65
C ARG A 47 22.38 3.46 -19.06
N LYS A 48 22.23 4.11 -20.20
CA LYS A 48 20.99 4.06 -20.96
C LYS A 48 20.82 2.57 -21.28
N HIS A 49 20.26 1.82 -20.34
CA HIS A 49 19.63 0.57 -20.65
C HIS A 49 18.47 0.98 -21.55
N SER A 50 18.76 1.06 -22.85
CA SER A 50 17.73 0.86 -23.85
C SER A 50 16.97 -0.36 -23.38
N PRO A 51 15.62 -0.30 -23.30
CA PRO A 51 14.84 -1.48 -22.97
C PRO A 51 15.38 -2.58 -23.85
N ILE A 52 15.72 -3.72 -23.26
CA ILE A 52 15.88 -4.93 -24.05
C ILE A 52 14.50 -5.08 -24.70
N SER A 53 14.40 -4.62 -25.95
CA SER A 53 13.29 -4.97 -26.83
C SER A 53 13.50 -6.44 -27.12
N MET A 54 13.09 -7.29 -26.18
CA MET A 54 12.67 -8.62 -26.53
C MET A 54 11.38 -8.43 -27.30
N LYS A 55 11.51 -8.39 -28.62
CA LYS A 55 10.41 -8.63 -29.53
C LYS A 55 9.86 -10.03 -29.26
N SER A 56 8.96 -10.14 -28.31
CA SER A 56 7.83 -11.05 -28.42
C SER A 56 6.70 -10.21 -29.01
N ASP A 57 6.24 -10.55 -30.21
CA ASP A 57 5.39 -9.73 -31.08
C ASP A 57 4.01 -9.34 -30.51
N ASN A 58 3.72 -9.55 -29.22
CA ASN A 58 2.41 -9.32 -28.60
C ASN A 58 2.42 -8.63 -27.21
N ILE A 59 3.56 -8.18 -26.68
CA ILE A 59 3.58 -7.47 -25.38
C ILE A 59 3.66 -5.96 -25.63
N SER A 60 2.54 -5.25 -25.44
CA SER A 60 2.49 -3.80 -25.46
C SER A 60 3.15 -3.23 -24.20
N ASP A 61 4.09 -2.30 -24.36
CA ASP A 61 4.79 -1.66 -23.24
C ASP A 61 3.84 -0.84 -22.34
N LEU A 62 3.83 -1.18 -21.04
CA LEU A 62 3.14 -0.45 -19.96
C LEU A 62 3.42 1.06 -19.97
N ASN A 63 4.58 1.45 -20.51
CA ASN A 63 5.22 2.76 -20.33
C ASN A 63 5.24 3.65 -21.57
N ASN A 64 4.38 3.41 -22.56
CA ASN A 64 4.37 4.20 -23.80
C ASN A 64 4.04 5.70 -23.62
N ASN A 65 3.65 6.15 -22.42
CA ASN A 65 3.33 7.56 -22.18
C ASN A 65 4.55 8.31 -21.60
N TYR A 66 5.57 8.50 -22.44
CA TYR A 66 6.79 9.26 -22.11
C TYR A 66 6.53 10.77 -21.91
N GLU A 67 5.31 11.25 -22.18
CA GLU A 67 4.94 12.66 -22.11
C GLU A 67 4.53 13.14 -20.72
N ASP A 68 4.11 12.25 -19.81
CA ASP A 68 3.75 12.62 -18.43
C ASP A 68 4.95 12.35 -17.49
N PRO A 69 5.63 13.40 -16.97
CA PRO A 69 6.77 13.24 -16.07
C PRO A 69 6.46 12.41 -14.83
N ARG A 70 5.19 12.36 -14.39
CA ARG A 70 4.75 11.60 -13.21
C ARG A 70 4.79 10.09 -13.41
N HIS A 71 4.88 9.62 -14.66
CA HIS A 71 4.99 8.19 -14.96
C HIS A 71 6.43 7.69 -14.85
N CYS A 72 7.43 8.58 -14.84
CA CYS A 72 8.86 8.27 -14.72
C CYS A 72 9.27 7.03 -15.54
N ALA A 73 8.76 6.92 -16.78
CA ALA A 73 8.86 5.72 -17.61
C ALA A 73 10.30 5.20 -17.81
N THR A 74 11.28 6.09 -17.71
CA THR A 74 12.72 5.79 -17.80
C THR A 74 13.28 5.09 -16.57
N LEU A 75 12.71 5.32 -15.38
CA LEU A 75 13.16 4.75 -14.10
C LEU A 75 12.26 3.61 -13.62
N ASP A 76 11.09 3.42 -14.24
CA ASP A 76 10.07 2.46 -13.82
C ASP A 76 10.61 1.04 -13.60
N TYR A 77 11.50 0.57 -14.48
CA TYR A 77 12.14 -0.74 -14.34
C TYR A 77 13.05 -0.80 -13.09
N GLU A 78 13.93 0.18 -12.90
CA GLU A 78 14.86 0.22 -11.75
C GLU A 78 14.10 0.35 -10.42
N ILE A 79 13.03 1.16 -10.41
CA ILE A 79 12.14 1.28 -9.25
C ILE A 79 11.49 -0.07 -8.93
N TYR A 80 10.97 -0.76 -9.96
CA TYR A 80 10.34 -2.06 -9.77
C TYR A 80 11.32 -3.12 -9.25
N GLU A 81 12.51 -3.22 -9.83
CA GLU A 81 13.56 -4.14 -9.37
C GLU A 81 13.96 -3.84 -7.93
N ASN A 82 14.17 -2.57 -7.56
CA ASN A 82 14.46 -2.19 -6.19
C ASN A 82 13.32 -2.54 -5.22
N LEU A 83 12.05 -2.39 -5.64
CA LEU A 83 10.90 -2.84 -4.83
C LEU A 83 10.90 -4.36 -4.64
N ARG A 84 11.20 -5.15 -5.68
CA ARG A 84 11.29 -6.62 -5.62
C ARG A 84 12.44 -7.10 -4.74
N GLU A 85 13.57 -6.41 -4.74
CA GLU A 85 14.66 -6.69 -3.79
C GLU A 85 14.28 -6.28 -2.37
N ALA A 86 13.66 -5.09 -2.21
CA ALA A 86 13.28 -4.54 -0.92
C ALA A 86 12.16 -5.32 -0.21
N GLU A 87 11.23 -5.96 -0.92
CA GLU A 87 10.10 -6.67 -0.29
C GLU A 87 10.52 -7.92 0.48
N THR A 88 11.69 -8.48 0.15
CA THR A 88 12.28 -9.61 0.89
C THR A 88 12.89 -9.15 2.22
N ARG A 89 13.22 -7.86 2.31
CA ARG A 89 13.77 -7.23 3.52
C ARG A 89 12.61 -6.75 4.39
N LYS A 90 12.82 -6.79 5.71
CA LYS A 90 11.87 -6.21 6.69
C LYS A 90 10.48 -6.86 6.69
N MET A 91 10.38 -8.12 6.26
CA MET A 91 9.17 -8.92 6.46
C MET A 91 8.97 -9.23 7.95
N PRO A 92 7.73 -9.17 8.45
CA PRO A 92 7.43 -9.62 9.79
C PRO A 92 7.65 -11.14 9.94
N SER A 93 7.85 -11.60 11.16
CA SER A 93 7.90 -13.03 11.47
C SER A 93 6.54 -13.67 11.18
N THR A 94 6.52 -14.74 10.40
CA THR A 94 5.29 -15.45 10.02
C THR A 94 4.59 -16.18 11.18
N HIS A 95 5.27 -16.32 12.32
CA HIS A 95 4.81 -17.08 13.49
C HIS A 95 4.97 -16.33 14.82
N PHE A 96 5.02 -14.99 14.79
CA PHE A 96 5.19 -14.20 16.01
C PHE A 96 4.10 -14.40 17.06
N VAL A 97 2.89 -14.80 16.66
CA VAL A 97 1.82 -15.07 17.63
C VAL A 97 2.18 -16.31 18.45
N GLU A 98 2.75 -17.32 17.81
CA GLU A 98 3.15 -18.56 18.45
C GLU A 98 4.51 -18.46 19.16
N THR A 99 5.45 -17.68 18.61
CA THR A 99 6.84 -17.64 19.11
C THR A 99 7.12 -16.53 20.10
N THR A 100 6.44 -15.38 19.97
CA THR A 100 6.80 -14.14 20.68
C THR A 100 5.69 -13.67 21.61
N GLN A 101 4.43 -13.81 21.21
CA GLN A 101 3.30 -13.28 21.96
C GLN A 101 2.74 -14.32 22.94
N THR A 102 2.53 -13.93 24.19
CA THR A 102 1.90 -14.82 25.20
C THR A 102 0.43 -14.48 25.45
N ASP A 103 0.04 -13.21 25.24
CA ASP A 103 -1.27 -12.67 25.63
C ASP A 103 -2.11 -12.19 24.43
N MET A 104 -1.69 -12.52 23.20
CA MET A 104 -2.33 -12.05 21.97
C MET A 104 -2.65 -13.23 21.05
N SER A 105 -3.76 -13.14 20.33
CA SER A 105 -4.15 -14.10 19.29
C SER A 105 -4.20 -13.45 17.91
N THR A 106 -4.17 -14.28 16.85
CA THR A 106 -4.39 -13.84 15.47
C THR A 106 -5.74 -13.13 15.30
N THR A 107 -6.75 -13.53 16.08
CA THR A 107 -8.07 -12.88 16.12
C THR A 107 -8.00 -11.45 16.67
N MET A 108 -7.24 -11.22 17.74
CA MET A 108 -7.08 -9.87 18.31
C MET A 108 -6.38 -8.93 17.33
N ARG A 109 -5.38 -9.43 16.59
CA ARG A 109 -4.76 -8.70 15.48
C ARG A 109 -5.79 -8.31 14.41
N ALA A 110 -6.61 -9.27 13.97
CA ALA A 110 -7.62 -9.01 12.94
C ALA A 110 -8.67 -7.98 13.40
N VAL A 111 -9.11 -8.04 14.66
CA VAL A 111 -10.01 -7.04 15.27
C VAL A 111 -9.38 -5.65 15.29
N LEU A 112 -8.11 -5.53 15.66
CA LEU A 112 -7.40 -4.25 15.63
C LEU A 112 -7.36 -3.68 14.20
N ILE A 113 -7.02 -4.51 13.21
CA ILE A 113 -6.88 -4.06 11.82
C ILE A 113 -8.24 -3.67 11.24
N ASP A 114 -9.31 -4.41 11.54
CA ASP A 114 -10.67 -4.06 11.11
C ASP A 114 -11.08 -2.69 11.66
N TRP A 115 -10.83 -2.43 12.95
CA TRP A 115 -11.06 -1.11 13.53
C TRP A 115 -10.19 -0.02 12.89
N LEU A 116 -8.91 -0.29 12.62
CA LEU A 116 -8.03 0.67 11.95
C LEU A 116 -8.50 1.02 10.53
N VAL A 117 -9.16 0.10 9.83
CA VAL A 117 -9.81 0.38 8.53
C VAL A 117 -10.88 1.45 8.70
N GLU A 118 -11.75 1.33 9.71
CA GLU A 118 -12.77 2.34 10.02
C GLU A 118 -12.14 3.70 10.33
N VAL A 119 -11.09 3.72 11.17
CA VAL A 119 -10.35 4.94 11.50
C VAL A 119 -9.77 5.58 10.23
N THR A 120 -9.11 4.81 9.37
CA THR A 120 -8.52 5.36 8.14
C THR A 120 -9.57 5.89 7.16
N GLU A 121 -10.77 5.29 7.11
CA GLU A 121 -11.87 5.81 6.30
C GLU A 121 -12.46 7.11 6.87
N GLU A 122 -12.60 7.21 8.20
CA GLU A 122 -13.11 8.41 8.88
C GLU A 122 -12.21 9.63 8.61
N TYR A 123 -10.90 9.46 8.78
CA TYR A 123 -9.89 10.49 8.49
C TYR A 123 -9.54 10.62 7.01
N ARG A 124 -10.14 9.80 6.13
CA ARG A 124 -9.91 9.79 4.67
C ARG A 124 -8.43 9.65 4.28
N LEU A 125 -7.71 8.84 5.03
CA LEU A 125 -6.29 8.56 4.80
C LEU A 125 -6.11 7.78 3.49
N VAL A 126 -4.96 7.95 2.84
CA VAL A 126 -4.63 7.16 1.65
C VAL A 126 -4.45 5.68 2.03
N PRO A 127 -4.77 4.73 1.14
CA PRO A 127 -4.65 3.31 1.46
C PRO A 127 -3.24 2.91 1.89
N ASP A 128 -2.21 3.50 1.28
CA ASP A 128 -0.80 3.25 1.58
C ASP A 128 -0.48 3.44 3.08
N THR A 129 -1.11 4.42 3.73
CA THR A 129 -1.01 4.67 5.18
C THR A 129 -1.47 3.47 6.01
N LEU A 130 -2.60 2.84 5.65
CA LEU A 130 -3.11 1.64 6.32
C LEU A 130 -2.14 0.45 6.13
N TYR A 131 -1.65 0.24 4.90
CA TYR A 131 -0.72 -0.86 4.63
C TYR A 131 0.61 -0.71 5.41
N LEU A 132 1.14 0.51 5.50
CA LEU A 132 2.31 0.82 6.32
C LEU A 132 2.03 0.60 7.82
N THR A 133 0.86 1.05 8.30
CA THR A 133 0.42 0.85 9.68
C THR A 133 0.45 -0.63 10.06
N VAL A 134 -0.16 -1.50 9.24
CA VAL A 134 -0.19 -2.95 9.48
C VAL A 134 1.23 -3.53 9.45
N ASN A 135 2.08 -3.11 8.51
CA ASN A 135 3.47 -3.56 8.46
C ASN A 135 4.23 -3.20 9.76
N TYR A 136 4.06 -1.99 10.27
CA TYR A 136 4.73 -1.55 11.50
C TYR A 136 4.25 -2.34 12.73
N ILE A 137 2.93 -2.58 12.83
CA ILE A 137 2.35 -3.42 13.87
C ILE A 137 2.96 -4.82 13.83
N ASP A 138 2.94 -5.49 12.67
CA ASP A 138 3.41 -6.86 12.54
C ASP A 138 4.92 -7.00 12.79
N ARG A 139 5.72 -6.05 12.28
CA ARG A 139 7.17 -6.01 12.56
C ARG A 139 7.43 -5.81 14.05
N TYR A 140 6.70 -4.92 14.72
CA TYR A 140 6.87 -4.66 16.15
C TYR A 140 6.50 -5.89 16.99
N LEU A 141 5.34 -6.50 16.72
CA LEU A 141 4.87 -7.72 17.37
C LEU A 141 5.76 -8.94 17.09
N SER A 142 6.57 -8.90 16.02
CA SER A 142 7.54 -9.95 15.72
C SER A 142 8.62 -10.13 16.79
N VAL A 143 8.95 -9.06 17.52
CA VAL A 143 10.10 -9.03 18.44
C VAL A 143 9.72 -8.54 19.83
N LYS A 144 8.68 -7.69 19.95
CA LYS A 144 8.23 -7.14 21.23
C LYS A 144 6.92 -7.79 21.64
N GLU A 145 6.95 -8.44 22.79
CA GLU A 145 5.75 -8.88 23.49
C GLU A 145 4.93 -7.67 23.94
N ILE A 146 3.62 -7.74 23.75
CA ILE A 146 2.69 -6.71 24.21
C ILE A 146 1.52 -7.34 24.95
N ASN A 147 1.05 -6.67 26.00
CA ASN A 147 -0.20 -7.06 26.65
C ASN A 147 -1.39 -6.71 25.76
N ARG A 148 -2.44 -7.54 25.76
CA ARG A 148 -3.66 -7.31 24.96
C ARG A 148 -4.27 -5.92 25.16
N ASN A 149 -4.19 -5.38 26.38
CA ASN A 149 -4.75 -4.07 26.73
C ASN A 149 -3.99 -2.89 26.12
N ARG A 150 -2.77 -3.12 25.60
CA ARG A 150 -1.95 -2.10 24.93
C ARG A 150 -1.91 -2.28 23.41
N LEU A 151 -2.64 -3.26 22.88
CA LEU A 151 -2.65 -3.56 21.45
C LEU A 151 -3.25 -2.40 20.64
N GLN A 152 -4.33 -1.77 21.12
CA GLN A 152 -4.91 -0.59 20.47
C GLN A 152 -3.96 0.62 20.53
N LEU A 153 -3.26 0.83 21.66
CA LEU A 153 -2.22 1.86 21.79
C LEU A 153 -1.10 1.68 20.74
N LEU A 154 -0.64 0.44 20.53
CA LEU A 154 0.32 0.12 19.46
C LEU A 154 -0.27 0.46 18.09
N GLY A 155 -1.53 0.09 17.84
CA GLY A 155 -2.22 0.37 16.58
C GLY A 155 -2.26 1.87 16.24
N VAL A 156 -2.69 2.71 17.18
CA VAL A 156 -2.76 4.16 16.96
C VAL A 156 -1.39 4.81 16.84
N ALA A 157 -0.39 4.34 17.58
CA ALA A 157 0.98 4.83 17.45
C ALA A 157 1.57 4.47 16.07
N CYS A 158 1.37 3.24 15.60
CA CYS A 158 1.78 2.84 14.24
C CYS A 158 1.04 3.65 13.16
N LEU A 159 -0.26 3.92 13.36
CA LEU A 159 -1.05 4.75 12.45
C LEU A 159 -0.54 6.19 12.41
N LEU A 160 -0.22 6.78 13.56
CA LEU A 160 0.38 8.11 13.66
C LEU A 160 1.68 8.19 12.87
N ILE A 161 2.56 7.20 13.03
CA ILE A 161 3.84 7.15 12.32
C ILE A 161 3.62 7.01 10.82
N ALA A 162 2.72 6.12 10.38
CA ALA A 162 2.42 5.91 8.97
C ALA A 162 1.81 7.18 8.35
N ALA A 163 0.89 7.84 9.05
CA ALA A 163 0.27 9.05 8.57
C ALA A 163 1.28 10.20 8.46
N LYS A 164 2.16 10.40 9.46
CA LYS A 164 3.26 11.38 9.37
C LYS A 164 4.21 11.13 8.20
N TYR A 165 4.32 9.87 7.75
CA TYR A 165 5.20 9.47 6.68
C TYR A 165 4.57 9.64 5.29
N GLU A 166 3.28 9.35 5.15
CA GLU A 166 2.61 9.24 3.85
C GLU A 166 1.60 10.38 3.56
N GLU A 167 1.00 10.98 4.59
CA GLU A 167 -0.06 11.97 4.43
C GLU A 167 0.50 13.40 4.30
N ILE A 168 -0.17 14.21 3.47
CA ILE A 168 0.11 15.66 3.38
C ILE A 168 -0.25 16.35 4.70
N CYS A 169 -1.40 15.95 5.28
CA CYS A 169 -1.93 16.48 6.52
C CYS A 169 -2.28 15.32 7.46
N PRO A 170 -1.32 14.79 8.23
CA PRO A 170 -1.58 13.73 9.19
C PRO A 170 -2.48 14.20 10.34
N PRO A 171 -3.31 13.31 10.92
CA PRO A 171 -4.11 13.64 12.10
C PRO A 171 -3.20 13.97 13.29
N GLN A 172 -3.64 14.89 14.13
CA GLN A 172 -2.94 15.24 15.36
C GLN A 172 -3.04 14.12 16.40
N VAL A 173 -2.13 14.12 17.37
CA VAL A 173 -2.10 13.08 18.42
C VAL A 173 -3.38 13.15 19.26
N GLU A 174 -3.89 14.35 19.49
CA GLU A 174 -5.13 14.63 20.20
C GLU A 174 -6.35 13.99 19.51
N GLU A 175 -6.38 13.98 18.18
CA GLU A 175 -7.43 13.32 17.39
C GLU A 175 -7.38 11.79 17.56
N LEU A 176 -6.18 11.22 17.61
CA LEU A 176 -6.00 9.79 17.87
C LEU A 176 -6.30 9.41 19.33
N CYS A 177 -6.08 10.29 20.30
CA CYS A 177 -6.56 10.07 21.67
C CYS A 177 -8.09 10.08 21.69
N TYR A 178 -8.72 11.00 20.96
CA TYR A 178 -10.17 11.12 20.87
C TYR A 178 -10.82 9.87 20.23
N ILE A 179 -10.29 9.34 19.12
CA ILE A 179 -10.86 8.14 18.47
C ILE A 179 -10.74 6.87 19.32
N THR A 180 -9.85 6.88 20.33
CA THR A 180 -9.75 5.81 21.33
C THR A 180 -10.65 6.04 22.55
N ASP A 181 -11.62 6.95 22.47
CA ASP A 181 -12.51 7.35 23.57
C ASP A 181 -11.74 7.78 24.84
N GLY A 182 -10.59 8.44 24.64
CA GLY A 182 -9.73 8.86 25.74
C GLY A 182 -9.09 7.72 26.53
N SER A 183 -9.08 6.49 25.99
CA SER A 183 -8.45 5.32 26.63
C SER A 183 -6.95 5.50 26.87
N TYR A 184 -6.30 6.38 26.11
CA TYR A 184 -4.87 6.68 26.23
C TYR A 184 -4.62 8.19 26.27
N THR A 185 -3.60 8.59 27.04
CA THR A 185 -3.15 9.98 27.04
C THR A 185 -2.21 10.27 25.86
N LYS A 186 -2.05 11.56 25.54
CA LYS A 186 -1.09 12.02 24.53
C LYS A 186 0.32 11.49 24.80
N GLU A 187 0.74 11.52 26.06
CA GLU A 187 2.06 11.06 26.50
C GLU A 187 2.24 9.56 26.25
N GLU A 188 1.21 8.74 26.50
CA GLU A 188 1.26 7.30 26.24
C GLU A 188 1.40 7.00 24.75
N VAL A 189 0.66 7.72 23.90
CA VAL A 189 0.76 7.59 22.44
C VAL A 189 2.15 7.98 21.95
N LEU A 190 2.70 9.11 22.42
CA LEU A 190 4.04 9.57 22.05
C LEU A 190 5.15 8.63 22.55
N GLN A 191 5.00 8.05 23.74
CA GLN A 191 5.94 7.05 24.25
C GLN A 191 5.90 5.76 23.41
N MET A 192 4.71 5.32 23.02
CA MET A 192 4.57 4.17 22.13
C MET A 192 5.15 4.47 20.74
N GLU A 193 4.88 5.64 20.18
CA GLU A 193 5.49 6.10 18.92
C GLU A 193 7.02 6.03 18.98
N ALA A 194 7.63 6.60 20.02
CA ALA A 194 9.07 6.55 20.21
C ALA A 194 9.60 5.10 20.34
N SER A 195 8.88 4.23 21.05
CA SER A 195 9.24 2.81 21.17
C SER A 195 9.23 2.10 19.81
N VAL A 196 8.18 2.33 19.01
CA VAL A 196 8.05 1.74 17.67
C VAL A 196 9.15 2.25 16.75
N LEU A 197 9.39 3.56 16.68
CA LEU A 197 10.44 4.16 15.83
C LEU A 197 11.84 3.64 16.19
N ASN A 198 12.16 3.55 17.48
CA ASN A 198 13.42 3.01 17.96
C ASN A 198 13.60 1.54 17.57
N TYR A 199 12.53 0.74 17.65
CA TYR A 199 12.57 -0.65 17.20
C TYR A 199 12.76 -0.77 15.68
N LEU A 200 12.02 0.02 14.90
CA LEU A 200 12.11 0.03 13.45
C LEU A 200 13.41 0.67 12.94
N LYS A 201 14.21 1.30 13.82
CA LYS A 201 15.42 2.05 13.50
C LYS A 201 15.16 3.13 12.45
N PHE A 202 13.98 3.74 12.50
CA PHE A 202 13.51 4.74 11.52
C PHE A 202 13.46 4.23 10.06
N GLU A 203 13.48 2.91 9.85
CA GLU A 203 13.36 2.30 8.52
C GLU A 203 11.89 2.11 8.13
N MET A 204 11.23 3.23 7.84
CA MET A 204 9.79 3.32 7.58
C MET A 204 9.41 2.93 6.15
N THR A 205 10.29 3.19 5.17
CA THR A 205 10.06 2.82 3.78
C THR A 205 10.13 1.30 3.59
N VAL A 206 8.98 0.70 3.30
CA VAL A 206 8.82 -0.74 3.05
C VAL A 206 7.88 -0.95 1.85
N PRO A 207 8.17 -1.91 0.96
CA PRO A 207 7.23 -2.29 -0.08
C PRO A 207 6.01 -2.96 0.53
N THR A 208 4.81 -2.49 0.17
CA THR A 208 3.54 -3.09 0.59
C THR A 208 2.85 -3.73 -0.61
N PRO A 209 1.85 -4.62 -0.41
CA PRO A 209 1.06 -5.16 -1.51
C PRO A 209 0.46 -4.06 -2.40
N LYS A 210 0.07 -2.93 -1.79
CA LYS A 210 -0.48 -1.76 -2.49
C LYS A 210 0.48 -1.17 -3.53
N CYS A 211 1.79 -1.13 -3.23
CA CYS A 211 2.82 -0.63 -4.15
C CYS A 211 2.84 -1.43 -5.47
N PHE A 212 2.74 -2.75 -5.38
CA PHE A 212 2.75 -3.64 -6.55
C PHE A 212 1.39 -3.68 -7.26
N LEU A 213 0.30 -3.60 -6.49
CA LEU A 213 -1.05 -3.76 -7.00
C LEU A 213 -1.38 -2.77 -8.12
N ARG A 214 -0.96 -1.50 -7.98
CA ARG A 214 -1.20 -0.47 -9.00
C ARG A 214 -0.58 -0.84 -10.35
N ARG A 215 0.66 -1.36 -10.35
CA ARG A 215 1.34 -1.82 -11.57
C ARG A 215 0.62 -3.00 -12.20
N PHE A 216 0.25 -3.98 -11.38
CA PHE A 216 -0.36 -5.23 -11.87
C PHE A 216 -1.79 -5.05 -12.37
N VAL A 217 -2.57 -4.14 -11.77
CA VAL A 217 -3.89 -3.76 -12.28
C VAL A 217 -3.76 -3.08 -13.65
N ARG A 218 -2.82 -2.16 -13.83
CA ARG A 218 -2.57 -1.52 -15.14
C ARG A 218 -2.20 -2.57 -16.19
N ALA A 219 -1.29 -3.49 -15.87
CA ALA A 219 -0.92 -4.58 -16.76
C ALA A 219 -2.13 -5.48 -17.11
N ALA A 220 -3.03 -5.74 -16.16
CA ALA A 220 -4.25 -6.52 -16.40
C ALA A 220 -5.26 -5.80 -17.30
N GLN A 221 -5.39 -4.47 -17.16
CA GLN A 221 -6.34 -3.66 -17.93
C GLN A 221 -5.98 -3.52 -19.41
N MET A 222 -4.69 -3.55 -19.77
CA MET A 222 -4.25 -3.41 -21.16
C MET A 222 -4.79 -4.49 -22.10
N PHE A 223 -5.11 -5.66 -21.56
CA PHE A 223 -5.50 -6.83 -22.34
C PHE A 223 -6.95 -7.24 -22.10
N ASP A 224 -7.75 -6.38 -21.45
CA ASP A 224 -9.12 -6.69 -21.09
C ASP A 224 -10.05 -5.53 -21.48
N GLU A 225 -10.93 -5.76 -22.46
CA GLU A 225 -11.94 -4.77 -22.93
C GLU A 225 -13.07 -4.52 -21.90
N GLY A 226 -12.86 -4.90 -20.64
CA GLY A 226 -13.85 -4.83 -19.56
C GLY A 226 -13.88 -3.49 -18.83
N SER A 227 -14.76 -3.41 -17.82
CA SER A 227 -14.82 -2.24 -16.92
C SER A 227 -13.56 -2.16 -16.04
N THR A 228 -12.58 -1.38 -16.49
CA THR A 228 -11.28 -1.16 -15.85
C THR A 228 -11.38 -0.81 -14.36
N LEU A 229 -12.36 0.04 -14.00
CA LEU A 229 -12.62 0.44 -12.62
C LEU A 229 -13.11 -0.70 -11.73
N HIS A 230 -13.92 -1.64 -12.25
CA HIS A 230 -14.37 -2.78 -11.46
C HIS A 230 -13.20 -3.71 -11.12
N LEU A 231 -12.30 -3.95 -12.08
CA LEU A 231 -11.09 -4.73 -11.83
C LEU A 231 -10.22 -4.06 -10.77
N GLU A 232 -9.99 -2.76 -10.89
CA GLU A 232 -9.18 -2.01 -9.93
C GLU A 232 -9.78 -2.06 -8.52
N PHE A 233 -11.05 -1.68 -8.34
CA PHE A 233 -11.66 -1.69 -7.00
C PHE A 233 -11.77 -3.10 -6.41
N LEU A 234 -12.05 -4.11 -7.24
CA LEU A 234 -12.15 -5.50 -6.77
C LEU A 234 -10.77 -6.04 -6.35
N ALA A 235 -9.72 -5.74 -7.11
CA ALA A 235 -8.35 -6.13 -6.75
C ALA A 235 -7.89 -5.42 -5.47
N ASN A 236 -8.23 -4.14 -5.29
CA ASN A 236 -7.99 -3.41 -4.03
C ASN A 236 -8.75 -4.03 -2.86
N TYR A 237 -10.03 -4.36 -3.03
CA TYR A 237 -10.83 -5.03 -2.00
C TYR A 237 -10.19 -6.35 -1.55
N ILE A 238 -9.83 -7.22 -2.51
CA ILE A 238 -9.22 -8.52 -2.21
C ILE A 238 -7.86 -8.34 -1.53
N CYS A 239 -7.06 -7.38 -1.99
CA CYS A 239 -5.77 -7.07 -1.41
C CYS A 239 -5.92 -6.51 0.02
N GLU A 240 -6.92 -5.67 0.29
CA GLU A 240 -7.14 -5.12 1.63
C GLU A 240 -7.67 -6.19 2.60
N LEU A 241 -8.53 -7.11 2.14
CA LEU A 241 -8.91 -8.30 2.91
C LEU A 241 -7.70 -9.12 3.36
N SER A 242 -6.61 -9.12 2.59
CA SER A 242 -5.39 -9.85 2.95
C SER A 242 -4.77 -9.37 4.26
N LEU A 243 -5.02 -8.12 4.67
CA LEU A 243 -4.48 -7.53 5.90
C LEU A 243 -5.03 -8.21 7.15
N LEU A 244 -6.27 -8.71 7.09
CA LEU A 244 -6.93 -9.39 8.22
C LEU A 244 -6.39 -10.80 8.45
N GLU A 245 -5.90 -11.48 7.40
CA GLU A 245 -5.52 -12.88 7.46
C GLU A 245 -4.05 -13.08 7.83
N TYR A 246 -3.83 -13.60 9.04
CA TYR A 246 -2.48 -13.84 9.57
C TYR A 246 -1.65 -14.80 8.71
N SER A 247 -2.27 -15.84 8.14
CA SER A 247 -1.56 -16.83 7.33
C SER A 247 -0.96 -16.24 6.04
N LEU A 248 -1.40 -15.06 5.59
CA LEU A 248 -0.88 -14.42 4.40
C LEU A 248 0.47 -13.71 4.61
N LEU A 249 0.93 -13.57 5.86
CA LEU A 249 2.26 -13.00 6.17
C LEU A 249 3.42 -13.82 5.61
N CYS A 250 3.21 -15.11 5.29
CA CYS A 250 4.23 -15.95 4.67
C CYS A 250 4.48 -15.65 3.19
N TYR A 251 3.61 -14.86 2.55
CA TYR A 251 3.75 -14.49 1.15
C TYR A 251 4.37 -13.11 1.01
N LEU A 252 5.17 -12.93 -0.05
CA LEU A 252 5.72 -11.63 -0.41
C LEU A 252 4.61 -10.64 -0.79
N PRO A 253 4.77 -9.34 -0.50
CA PRO A 253 3.85 -8.29 -0.90
C PRO A 253 3.44 -8.33 -2.38
N SER A 254 4.39 -8.56 -3.29
CA SER A 254 4.14 -8.68 -4.72
C SER A 254 3.29 -9.91 -5.07
N LEU A 255 3.50 -11.05 -4.39
CA LEU A 255 2.71 -12.25 -4.61
C LEU A 255 1.26 -12.07 -4.15
N VAL A 256 1.03 -11.38 -3.03
CA VAL A 256 -0.31 -11.03 -2.54
C VAL A 256 -1.02 -10.11 -3.54
N ALA A 257 -0.32 -9.11 -4.06
CA ALA A 257 -0.86 -8.21 -5.08
C ALA A 257 -1.22 -8.94 -6.38
N ALA A 258 -0.32 -9.79 -6.89
CA ALA A 258 -0.53 -10.60 -8.09
C ALA A 258 -1.73 -11.57 -7.92
N SER A 259 -1.81 -12.23 -6.76
CA SER A 259 -2.91 -13.14 -6.41
C SER A 259 -4.25 -12.40 -6.30
N SER A 260 -4.23 -11.15 -5.81
CA SER A 260 -5.42 -10.30 -5.75
C SER A 260 -5.93 -9.94 -7.15
N VAL A 261 -5.02 -9.62 -8.08
CA VAL A 261 -5.37 -9.38 -9.49
C VAL A 261 -5.89 -10.65 -10.16
N PHE A 262 -5.25 -11.79 -9.96
CA PHE A 262 -5.70 -13.08 -10.47
C PHE A 262 -7.16 -13.35 -10.03
N LEU A 263 -7.42 -13.23 -8.73
CA LEU A 263 -8.74 -13.51 -8.18
C LEU A 263 -9.79 -12.50 -8.66
N ALA A 264 -9.44 -11.22 -8.76
CA ALA A 264 -10.33 -10.19 -9.28
C ALA A 264 -10.74 -10.48 -10.73
N ARG A 265 -9.78 -10.86 -11.59
CA ARG A 265 -10.07 -11.24 -12.99
C ARG A 265 -10.96 -12.48 -13.06
N PHE A 266 -10.69 -13.48 -12.22
CA PHE A 266 -11.51 -14.69 -12.16
C PHE A 266 -12.96 -14.38 -11.74
N ILE A 267 -13.17 -13.53 -10.73
CA ILE A 267 -14.51 -13.15 -10.27
C ILE A 267 -15.26 -12.38 -11.36
N LEU A 268 -14.58 -11.51 -12.11
CA LEU A 268 -15.21 -10.74 -13.19
C LEU A 268 -15.49 -11.56 -14.44
N LYS A 269 -14.62 -12.52 -14.78
CA LYS A 269 -14.73 -13.39 -15.96
C LYS A 269 -14.41 -14.85 -15.60
N PRO A 270 -15.33 -15.57 -14.94
CA PRO A 270 -15.07 -16.92 -14.42
C PRO A 270 -14.73 -17.99 -15.48
N THR A 271 -15.15 -17.76 -16.73
CA THR A 271 -14.94 -18.69 -17.86
C THR A 271 -13.63 -18.45 -18.61
N THR A 272 -12.94 -17.34 -18.33
CA THR A 272 -11.71 -16.95 -19.02
C THR A 272 -10.52 -17.21 -18.11
N ASN A 273 -9.40 -17.68 -18.67
CA ASN A 273 -8.18 -17.83 -17.90
C ASN A 273 -7.75 -16.47 -17.31
N PRO A 274 -7.68 -16.31 -15.98
CA PRO A 274 -7.35 -15.04 -15.34
C PRO A 274 -5.86 -14.67 -15.45
N TRP A 275 -4.99 -15.60 -15.87
CA TRP A 275 -3.55 -15.37 -16.00
C TRP A 275 -3.08 -15.56 -17.43
N ASN A 276 -2.57 -14.49 -18.05
CA ASN A 276 -2.04 -14.51 -19.42
C ASN A 276 -0.52 -14.27 -19.43
N SER A 277 0.10 -14.45 -20.59
CA SER A 277 1.56 -14.28 -20.76
C SER A 277 2.03 -12.88 -20.38
N SER A 278 1.25 -11.84 -20.67
CA SER A 278 1.58 -10.45 -20.31
C SER A 278 1.64 -10.24 -18.80
N LEU A 279 0.66 -10.76 -18.03
CA LEU A 279 0.72 -10.71 -16.57
C LEU A 279 1.89 -11.52 -16.03
N SER A 280 2.17 -12.68 -16.61
CA SER A 280 3.34 -13.49 -16.22
C SER A 280 4.64 -12.71 -16.44
N TYR A 281 4.75 -11.96 -17.54
CA TYR A 281 5.89 -11.09 -17.84
C TYR A 281 6.03 -9.92 -16.84
N TYR A 282 4.96 -9.14 -16.62
CA TYR A 282 5.01 -7.94 -15.77
C TYR A 282 5.11 -8.23 -14.27
N THR A 283 4.61 -9.37 -13.82
CA THR A 283 4.65 -9.78 -12.40
C THR A 283 5.82 -10.69 -12.10
N GLN A 284 6.39 -11.33 -13.13
CA GLN A 284 7.40 -12.40 -13.01
C GLN A 284 6.88 -13.60 -12.19
N TYR A 285 5.57 -13.80 -12.12
CA TYR A 285 4.94 -14.95 -11.45
C TYR A 285 4.19 -15.85 -12.42
N THR A 286 4.34 -17.15 -12.21
CA THR A 286 3.59 -18.19 -12.90
C THR A 286 2.24 -18.45 -12.19
N PRO A 287 1.22 -18.98 -12.91
CA PRO A 287 -0.04 -19.36 -12.29
C PRO A 287 0.14 -20.34 -11.11
N SER A 288 1.06 -21.30 -11.21
CA SER A 288 1.25 -22.33 -10.17
C SER A 288 1.74 -21.75 -8.84
N GLU A 289 2.61 -20.74 -8.87
CA GLU A 289 3.13 -20.03 -7.70
C GLU A 289 2.03 -19.27 -6.94
N LEU A 290 1.06 -18.71 -7.65
CA LEU A 290 -0.04 -17.94 -7.06
C LEU A 290 -1.08 -18.81 -6.35
N ARG A 291 -1.11 -20.11 -6.66
CA ARG A 291 -2.18 -21.03 -6.24
C ARG A 291 -2.45 -21.03 -4.73
N GLY A 292 -1.39 -21.02 -3.91
CA GLY A 292 -1.52 -21.02 -2.46
C GLY A 292 -2.23 -19.77 -1.95
N CYS A 293 -1.70 -18.60 -2.30
CA CYS A 293 -2.21 -17.30 -1.89
C CYS A 293 -3.63 -17.04 -2.42
N VAL A 294 -3.89 -17.34 -3.71
CA VAL A 294 -5.21 -17.18 -4.33
C VAL A 294 -6.28 -18.01 -3.60
N ARG A 295 -5.97 -19.23 -3.14
CA ARG A 295 -6.94 -20.06 -2.40
C ARG A 295 -7.31 -19.46 -1.05
N VAL A 296 -6.34 -18.89 -0.34
CA VAL A 296 -6.58 -18.21 0.93
C VAL A 296 -7.45 -16.98 0.70
N LEU A 297 -7.08 -16.13 -0.26
CA LEU A 297 -7.86 -14.93 -0.64
C LEU A 297 -9.28 -15.28 -1.11
N HIS A 298 -9.45 -16.37 -1.87
CA HIS A 298 -10.75 -16.84 -2.34
C HIS A 298 -11.64 -17.28 -1.18
N ARG A 299 -11.07 -17.99 -0.19
CA ARG A 299 -11.78 -18.34 1.06
C ARG A 299 -12.18 -17.07 1.82
N LEU A 300 -11.28 -16.10 1.97
CA LEU A 300 -11.56 -14.84 2.65
C LEU A 300 -12.67 -14.05 1.96
N PHE A 301 -12.64 -13.93 0.64
CA PHE A 301 -13.69 -13.23 -0.10
C PHE A 301 -15.07 -13.84 0.15
N ARG A 302 -15.17 -15.17 0.16
CA ARG A 302 -16.44 -15.88 0.25
C ARG A 302 -17.00 -15.93 1.67
N PHE A 303 -16.16 -16.22 2.64
CA PHE A 303 -16.59 -16.52 4.01
C PHE A 303 -16.20 -15.46 5.03
N GLY A 304 -15.37 -14.49 4.63
CA GLY A 304 -14.72 -13.58 5.57
C GLY A 304 -13.65 -14.26 6.43
N PRO A 305 -13.08 -13.53 7.40
CA PRO A 305 -12.04 -14.03 8.31
C PRO A 305 -12.58 -14.96 9.43
N GLY A 306 -13.83 -15.44 9.35
CA GLY A 306 -14.43 -16.37 10.32
C GLY A 306 -15.07 -15.71 11.56
N ARG A 307 -14.90 -14.39 11.74
CA ARG A 307 -15.68 -13.54 12.66
C ARG A 307 -16.29 -12.38 11.88
N ASP A 308 -17.28 -11.72 12.49
CA ASP A 308 -17.88 -10.52 11.94
C ASP A 308 -16.90 -9.35 12.07
N LEU A 309 -16.09 -9.18 11.02
CA LEU A 309 -15.14 -8.07 10.82
C LEU A 309 -15.59 -7.33 9.55
N PRO A 310 -16.55 -6.40 9.68
CA PRO A 310 -17.29 -5.89 8.54
C PRO A 310 -16.59 -4.73 7.82
N ALA A 311 -15.64 -4.03 8.46
CA ALA A 311 -15.19 -2.71 8.02
C ALA A 311 -14.75 -2.67 6.55
N ILE A 312 -13.87 -3.61 6.14
CA ILE A 312 -13.39 -3.69 4.75
C ILE A 312 -14.54 -4.02 3.80
N ARG A 313 -15.42 -4.95 4.17
CA ARG A 313 -16.54 -5.36 3.32
C ARG A 313 -17.56 -4.24 3.16
N GLU A 314 -17.84 -3.49 4.21
CA GLU A 314 -18.75 -2.35 4.21
C GLU A 314 -18.18 -1.19 3.41
N LYS A 315 -16.90 -0.86 3.61
CA LYS A 315 -16.13 0.09 2.79
C LYS A 315 -16.34 -0.20 1.31
N TYR A 316 -15.95 -1.39 0.84
CA TYR A 316 -16.05 -1.76 -0.59
C TYR A 316 -17.47 -2.14 -1.06
N SER A 317 -18.46 -2.09 -0.16
CA SER A 317 -19.89 -2.18 -0.47
C SER A 317 -20.51 -0.82 -0.78
N GLN A 318 -19.76 0.28 -0.66
CA GLN A 318 -20.24 1.62 -1.00
C GLN A 318 -20.26 1.85 -2.53
N HIS A 319 -21.12 2.77 -2.98
CA HIS A 319 -21.23 3.15 -4.39
C HIS A 319 -19.89 3.68 -4.97
N LYS A 320 -19.10 4.37 -4.15
CA LYS A 320 -17.79 4.93 -4.54
C LYS A 320 -16.81 3.84 -5.05
N TYR A 321 -16.94 2.61 -4.54
CA TYR A 321 -16.17 1.43 -4.98
C TYR A 321 -16.96 0.47 -5.88
N LYS A 322 -18.04 0.93 -6.51
CA LYS A 322 -18.86 0.13 -7.46
C LYS A 322 -19.41 -1.18 -6.87
N PHE A 323 -19.64 -1.21 -5.56
CA PHE A 323 -20.21 -2.38 -4.86
C PHE A 323 -19.44 -3.68 -5.08
N VAL A 324 -18.12 -3.62 -5.30
CA VAL A 324 -17.31 -4.80 -5.65
C VAL A 324 -17.35 -5.90 -4.58
N ALA A 325 -17.54 -5.55 -3.30
CA ALA A 325 -17.70 -6.51 -2.22
C ALA A 325 -19.01 -7.32 -2.28
N LYS A 326 -19.99 -6.86 -3.07
CA LYS A 326 -21.28 -7.55 -3.30
C LYS A 326 -21.27 -8.43 -4.55
N LYS A 327 -20.16 -8.50 -5.30
CA LYS A 327 -20.06 -9.34 -6.49
C LYS A 327 -20.15 -10.82 -6.12
N TYR A 328 -20.81 -11.59 -6.98
CA TYR A 328 -20.85 -13.04 -6.85
C TYR A 328 -19.46 -13.62 -7.07
N CYS A 329 -19.01 -14.46 -6.14
CA CYS A 329 -17.75 -15.19 -6.28
C CYS A 329 -18.06 -16.68 -6.52
N PRO A 330 -17.58 -17.26 -7.64
CA PRO A 330 -17.76 -18.68 -7.91
C PRO A 330 -17.21 -19.57 -6.78
N PRO A 331 -17.83 -20.73 -6.51
CA PRO A 331 -17.52 -21.52 -5.33
C PRO A 331 -16.17 -22.23 -5.38
N SER A 332 -15.63 -22.45 -6.59
CA SER A 332 -14.36 -23.12 -6.81
C SER A 332 -13.67 -22.51 -8.02
N ILE A 333 -12.35 -22.38 -7.94
CA ILE A 333 -11.51 -21.97 -9.06
C ILE A 333 -11.06 -23.24 -9.80
N PRO A 334 -11.27 -23.34 -11.13
CA PRO A 334 -10.81 -24.47 -11.92
C PRO A 334 -9.30 -24.71 -11.74
N THR A 335 -8.89 -25.95 -11.48
CA THR A 335 -7.47 -26.29 -11.28
C THR A 335 -6.61 -26.05 -12.53
N GLY A 336 -7.22 -26.10 -13.72
CA GLY A 336 -6.56 -25.79 -14.98
C GLY A 336 -6.07 -24.34 -15.08
N PHE A 337 -6.64 -23.40 -14.31
CA PHE A 337 -6.17 -22.00 -14.31
C PHE A 337 -4.85 -21.81 -13.55
N PHE A 338 -4.36 -22.82 -12.84
CA PHE A 338 -3.06 -22.82 -12.17
C PHE A 338 -2.02 -23.68 -12.90
N GLN A 339 -2.30 -24.11 -14.14
CA GLN A 339 -1.33 -24.84 -14.95
C GLN A 339 -0.42 -23.84 -15.66
N ASP A 340 0.88 -24.07 -15.55
CA ASP A 340 1.87 -23.28 -16.28
C ASP A 340 1.82 -23.65 -17.76
N ALA A 341 2.02 -22.66 -18.64
CA ALA A 341 2.10 -22.91 -20.06
C ALA A 341 3.31 -23.81 -20.32
N THR A 342 3.06 -25.01 -20.87
CA THR A 342 4.15 -25.88 -21.34
C THR A 342 4.93 -25.14 -22.42
N SER A 343 6.22 -24.91 -22.14
CA SER A 343 7.17 -24.26 -23.06
C SER A 343 7.40 -25.07 -24.33
#